data_AF-A0AA38L1T5-F1
#
_entry.id   AF-A0AA38L1T5-F1
#
_cell.length_a   1.000
_cell.length_b   1.000
_cell.length_c   1.000
_cell.angle_alpha   90.00
_cell.angle_beta   90.00
_cell.angle_gamma   90.00
#
_symmetry.space_group_name_H-M   'P 1'
#
loop_
_entity.id
_entity.type
_entity.pdbx_description
1 polymer ?
#
loop_
_entity_poly.entity_id
_entity_poly.type
_entity_poly.pdbx_seq_one_letter_code
_entity_poly.pdbx_strand_id
1 'polypeptide(L)'
;STADTPLSTPAMDFSTADIDADEKKDQNRADIISSILSKLQRAFKALKDWEDFTNSTRMALANDCSELLKLADLLANESGSPRAKD
;
A
#
# COMPACT_ATOMS: atom_id res chain seq x y z
N SER A 1 -6.44 28.25 -56.63
CA SER A 1 -7.00 27.03 -56.01
C SER A 1 -5.94 25.95 -56.03
N THR A 2 -5.62 25.24 -54.97
CA THR A 2 -5.99 25.26 -53.54
C THR A 2 -4.93 24.37 -52.90
N ALA A 3 -4.26 24.86 -51.86
CA ALA A 3 -3.22 24.13 -51.16
C ALA A 3 -3.74 22.78 -50.64
N ASP A 4 -2.93 21.73 -50.85
CA ASP A 4 -3.05 20.45 -50.16
C ASP A 4 -3.07 20.71 -48.65
N THR A 5 -4.23 20.49 -48.04
CA THR A 5 -4.35 20.55 -46.57
C THR A 5 -3.97 19.17 -46.06
N PRO A 6 -2.82 18.99 -45.38
CA PRO A 6 -2.49 17.70 -44.80
C PRO A 6 -3.56 17.32 -43.78
N LEU A 7 -4.08 16.09 -43.89
CA LEU A 7 -5.04 15.53 -42.93
C LEU A 7 -4.49 15.73 -41.51
N SER A 8 -5.15 16.60 -40.75
CA SER A 8 -4.96 16.68 -39.31
C SER A 8 -5.47 15.37 -38.73
N THR A 9 -4.55 14.46 -38.40
CA THR A 9 -4.86 13.39 -37.46
C THR A 9 -5.37 14.06 -36.18
N PRO A 10 -6.58 13.74 -35.71
CA PRO A 10 -6.96 14.14 -34.37
C PRO A 10 -5.90 13.56 -33.43
N ALA A 11 -5.22 14.42 -32.69
CA ALA A 11 -4.42 13.96 -31.56
C ALA A 11 -5.39 13.19 -30.67
N MET A 12 -5.24 11.86 -30.65
CA MET A 12 -5.93 11.03 -29.69
C MET A 12 -5.31 11.39 -28.34
N ASP A 13 -6.00 12.26 -27.61
CA ASP A 13 -5.61 12.70 -26.27
C ASP A 13 -5.79 11.52 -25.31
N PHE A 14 -4.80 10.62 -25.31
CA PHE A 14 -4.61 9.71 -24.20
C PHE A 14 -4.09 10.55 -23.05
N SER A 15 -5.03 11.07 -22.25
CA SER A 15 -4.79 11.60 -20.91
C SER A 15 -3.82 10.66 -20.17
N THR A 16 -2.54 11.01 -20.12
CA THR A 16 -1.52 10.29 -19.33
C THR A 16 -1.76 10.47 -17.83
N ALA A 17 -2.59 11.44 -17.46
CA ALA A 17 -2.96 11.75 -16.09
C ALA A 17 -3.71 10.59 -15.39
N ASP A 18 -4.49 9.80 -16.15
CA ASP A 18 -5.22 8.66 -15.59
C ASP A 18 -4.27 7.49 -15.27
N ILE A 19 -3.24 7.27 -16.12
CA ILE A 19 -2.22 6.23 -15.94
C ILE A 19 -1.31 6.58 -14.75
N ASP A 20 -0.88 7.83 -14.64
CA ASP A 20 -0.01 8.30 -13.56
C ASP A 20 -0.67 8.19 -12.17
N ALA A 21 -2.00 8.27 -12.08
CA ALA A 21 -2.75 8.19 -10.82
C ALA A 21 -2.91 6.74 -10.34
N ASP A 22 -3.21 5.82 -11.25
CA ASP A 22 -3.37 4.40 -10.95
C ASP A 22 -2.02 3.76 -10.59
N GLU A 23 -0.93 4.12 -11.28
CA GLU A 23 0.42 3.60 -10.99
C GLU A 23 0.94 4.06 -9.61
N LYS A 24 0.65 5.31 -9.22
CA LYS A 24 0.98 5.82 -7.88
C LYS A 24 0.20 5.10 -6.78
N LYS A 25 -1.06 4.74 -7.04
CA LYS A 25 -1.91 4.03 -6.08
C LYS A 25 -1.41 2.59 -5.86
N ASP A 26 -1.01 1.91 -6.94
CA ASP A 26 -0.47 0.55 -6.86
C ASP A 26 0.89 0.50 -6.16
N GLN A 27 1.77 1.49 -6.40
CA GLN A 27 3.05 1.60 -5.70
C GLN A 27 2.84 1.81 -4.19
N ASN A 28 1.97 2.73 -3.80
CA ASN A 28 1.65 2.98 -2.39
C ASN A 28 1.09 1.73 -1.70
N ARG A 29 0.25 0.96 -2.40
CA ARG A 29 -0.28 -0.32 -1.91
C ARG A 29 0.82 -1.35 -1.68
N ALA A 30 1.75 -1.48 -2.61
CA ALA A 30 2.90 -2.39 -2.49
C ALA A 30 3.80 -2.01 -1.30
N ASP A 31 4.02 -0.71 -1.09
CA ASP A 31 4.82 -0.20 0.04
C ASP A 31 4.16 -0.51 1.39
N ILE A 32 2.84 -0.33 1.50
CA ILE A 32 2.08 -0.68 2.71
C ILE A 32 2.16 -2.18 3.00
N ILE A 33 1.97 -3.03 1.99
CA ILE A 33 2.04 -4.50 2.14
C ILE A 33 3.44 -4.93 2.59
N SER A 34 4.50 -4.37 1.99
CA SER A 34 5.88 -4.65 2.37
C SER A 34 6.18 -4.27 3.83
N SER A 35 5.66 -3.12 4.27
CA SER A 35 5.76 -2.66 5.65
C SER A 35 5.04 -3.59 6.63
N ILE A 36 3.84 -4.05 6.27
CA ILE A 36 3.06 -5.03 7.06
C ILE A 36 3.82 -6.36 7.18
N LEU A 37 4.32 -6.91 6.07
CA LEU A 37 5.06 -8.18 6.09
C LEU A 37 6.31 -8.10 6.96
N SER A 38 7.06 -7.00 6.87
CA SER A 38 8.27 -6.77 7.66
C SER A 38 7.98 -6.72 9.16
N LYS A 39 6.91 -6.04 9.57
CA LYS A 39 6.50 -5.95 10.99
C LYS A 39 5.96 -7.28 11.50
N LEU A 40 5.19 -8.03 10.70
CA LEU A 40 4.71 -9.37 11.06
C LEU A 40 5.87 -10.34 11.29
N GLN A 41 6.91 -10.29 10.46
CA GLN A 41 8.11 -11.12 10.65
C GLN A 41 8.82 -10.82 11.98
N ARG A 42 8.97 -9.53 12.34
CA ARG A 42 9.54 -9.14 13.64
C ARG A 42 8.68 -9.62 14.80
N ALA A 43 7.36 -9.44 14.69
CA ALA A 43 6.42 -9.87 15.71
C ALA A 43 6.44 -11.39 15.90
N PHE A 44 6.46 -12.14 14.80
CA PHE A 44 6.54 -13.60 14.81
C PHE A 44 7.84 -14.11 15.46
N LYS A 45 8.98 -13.49 15.14
CA LYS A 45 10.26 -13.81 15.78
C LYS A 45 10.19 -13.54 17.30
N ALA A 46 9.61 -12.42 17.69
CA ALA A 46 9.46 -12.08 19.10
C ALA A 46 8.50 -13.01 19.87
N LEU A 47 7.49 -13.58 19.20
CA LEU A 47 6.60 -14.58 19.80
C LEU A 47 7.26 -15.96 19.93
N LYS A 48 8.11 -16.34 18.97
CA LYS A 48 8.83 -17.62 19.00
C LYS A 48 9.80 -17.71 20.19
N ASP A 49 10.41 -16.58 20.56
CA ASP A 49 11.41 -16.49 21.61
C ASP A 49 10.82 -15.91 22.93
N TRP A 50 9.50 -16.03 23.14
CA TRP A 50 8.73 -15.35 24.21
C TRP A 50 9.22 -15.62 25.64
N GLU A 51 9.68 -16.85 25.93
CA GLU A 51 10.17 -17.23 27.27
C GLU A 51 11.45 -16.47 27.67
N ASP A 52 12.24 -16.03 26.70
CA ASP A 52 13.52 -15.34 26.92
C ASP A 52 13.39 -13.80 26.96
N PHE A 53 12.16 -13.26 26.82
CA PHE A 53 11.99 -11.81 26.65
C PHE A 53 11.90 -11.00 27.94
N THR A 54 12.73 -9.95 27.98
CA THR A 54 12.62 -8.82 28.92
C THR A 54 11.32 -8.03 28.66
N ASN A 55 10.88 -7.29 29.68
CA ASN A 55 9.66 -6.48 29.59
C ASN A 55 9.71 -5.43 28.45
N SER A 56 10.90 -4.90 28.15
CA SER A 56 11.11 -3.94 27.05
C SER A 56 10.77 -4.54 25.69
N THR A 57 11.06 -5.82 25.46
CA THR A 57 10.81 -6.42 24.15
C THR A 57 9.36 -6.86 23.99
N ARG A 58 8.68 -7.22 25.09
CA ARG A 58 7.23 -7.42 25.08
C ARG A 58 6.50 -6.13 24.72
N MET A 59 6.97 -4.99 25.24
CA MET A 59 6.46 -3.66 24.86
C MET A 59 6.75 -3.33 23.40
N ALA A 60 7.95 -3.66 22.89
CA ALA A 60 8.28 -3.48 21.48
C ALA A 60 7.37 -4.32 20.56
N LEU A 61 7.11 -5.58 20.94
CA LEU A 61 6.16 -6.45 20.23
C LEU A 61 4.74 -5.87 20.22
N ALA A 62 4.25 -5.40 21.38
CA ALA A 62 2.94 -4.78 21.47
C ALA A 62 2.83 -3.54 20.58
N ASN A 63 3.89 -2.74 20.48
CA ASN A 63 3.94 -1.60 19.58
C ASN A 63 3.96 -2.01 18.10
N ASP A 64 4.77 -3.00 17.72
CA ASP A 64 4.80 -3.53 16.34
C ASP A 64 3.42 -4.08 15.94
N CYS A 65 2.70 -4.77 16.83
CA CYS A 65 1.33 -5.23 16.60
C CYS A 65 0.33 -4.06 16.43
N SER A 66 0.46 -3.00 17.23
CA SER A 66 -0.38 -1.79 17.10
C SER A 66 -0.17 -1.08 15.76
N GLU A 67 1.09 -0.99 15.31
CA GLU A 67 1.43 -0.40 14.01
C GLU A 67 0.93 -1.25 12.83
N LEU A 68 0.97 -2.57 12.95
CA LEU A 68 0.37 -3.48 11.99
C LEU A 68 -1.14 -3.27 11.81
N LEU A 69 -1.88 -3.10 12.91
CA LEU A 69 -3.31 -2.82 12.87
C LEU A 69 -3.62 -1.52 12.13
N LYS A 70 -2.84 -0.45 12.38
CA LYS A 70 -2.99 0.83 11.66
C LYS A 70 -2.72 0.71 10.17
N LEU A 71 -1.67 -0.03 9.78
CA LEU A 71 -1.35 -0.25 8.36
C LEU A 71 -2.41 -1.10 7.66
N ALA A 72 -2.96 -2.10 8.36
CA ALA A 72 -4.08 -2.88 7.84
C ALA A 72 -5.34 -2.04 7.63
N ASP A 73 -5.64 -1.12 8.57
CA ASP A 73 -6.75 -0.17 8.43
C ASP A 73 -6.53 0.80 7.26
N LEU A 74 -5.31 1.32 7.08
CA LEU A 74 -4.97 2.16 5.91
C LEU A 74 -5.15 1.40 4.60
N LEU A 75 -4.67 0.17 4.52
CA LEU A 75 -4.81 -0.68 3.35
C LEU A 75 -6.28 -0.99 3.02
N ALA A 76 -7.11 -1.25 4.04
CA ALA A 76 -8.55 -1.49 3.86
C ALA A 76 -9.28 -0.25 3.31
N ASN A 77 -8.93 0.93 3.82
CA ASN A 77 -9.49 2.20 3.35
C ASN A 77 -9.05 2.55 1.92
N GLU A 78 -7.80 2.28 1.54
CA GLU A 78 -7.30 2.51 0.17
C GLU A 78 -7.87 1.54 -0.86
N SER A 79 -8.15 0.31 -0.45
CA SER A 79 -8.73 -0.71 -1.31
C SER A 79 -10.25 -0.62 -1.44
N GLY A 80 -10.89 0.34 -0.75
CA GLY A 80 -12.35 0.46 -0.69
C GLY A 80 -13.03 -0.77 -0.10
N SER A 81 -12.28 -1.60 0.62
CA SER A 81 -12.75 -2.88 1.14
C SER A 81 -13.56 -2.63 2.41
N PRO A 82 -14.89 -2.87 2.39
CA PRO A 82 -15.69 -2.69 3.59
C PRO A 82 -15.22 -3.70 4.64
N ARG A 83 -14.90 -3.24 5.86
CA ARG A 83 -14.65 -4.15 7.00
C ARG A 83 -15.81 -5.13 7.09
N ALA A 84 -15.52 -6.42 7.07
CA ALA A 84 -16.49 -7.41 7.52
C ALA A 84 -16.84 -7.06 8.98
N LYS A 85 -18.09 -6.63 9.20
CA LYS A 85 -18.64 -6.45 10.54
C LYS A 85 -19.12 -7.81 10.99
N ASP A 86 -18.26 -8.52 11.70
CA ASP A 86 -18.65 -9.62 12.56
C ASP A 86 -18.39 -9.21 14.02
#